data_AF-A0A075I9T1-F1
#
_entry.id   AF-A0A075I9T1-F1
#
_cell.length_a   1.000
_cell.length_b   1.000
_cell.length_c   1.000
_cell.angle_alpha   90.00
_cell.angle_beta   90.00
_cell.angle_gamma   90.00
#
_symmetry.space_group_name_H-M   'P 1'
#
loop_
_entity.id
_entity.type
_entity.pdbx_description
1 polymer ?
#
loop_
_entity_poly.entity_id
_entity_poly.type
_entity_poly.pdbx_seq_one_letter_code
_entity_poly.pdbx_strand_id
1 'polypeptide(L)'
;MAVFQIRALTVLIILFSLIGSSTFIPNSSAQEESQIPDWVKNVAGWWATNDISEKEFLNGIEYLINNNIIYIPFMPCGAVAAAASSDATLEAKLIPDWVKNVAGWWATGQIEDADFLNGIEYLIKKDILGIDNEKILSKVPIEDVKFSSAWTVNKDAQVFVSSSFFEIYGRNGDCLTDTEDGISKWRSTTLGLNPSKMDQYNEVALWNDPQNAVVVYPYFTFAAYQPQGFYDYFKGNCDDCTTTKFVHPKSQYTSSGKGHQALTLLGYSSITDVDIDKNPSILQQFDKVIMLHNEYVTRTMFDAITSHPNVIYLYPNALYAEIEVNYIDETITLIRGHNYPEQEIMNGFDWPFDNTHPYEYDSLCYDMEFYKTAAGWMTNCYPENVFLADTEQLFNILQLLKDL
;
A
#
# COMPACT_ATOMS: atom_id res chain seq x y z
N MET A 1 -15.69 -31.00 36.27
CA MET A 1 -14.56 -30.57 35.42
C MET A 1 -14.70 -31.05 33.97
N ALA A 2 -14.86 -32.35 33.70
CA ALA A 2 -14.99 -32.88 32.33
C ALA A 2 -16.16 -32.28 31.50
N VAL A 3 -17.34 -32.07 32.12
CA VAL A 3 -18.52 -31.50 31.41
C VAL A 3 -18.33 -30.02 31.02
N PHE A 4 -17.52 -29.28 31.77
CA PHE A 4 -17.23 -27.86 31.48
C PHE A 4 -16.20 -27.72 30.35
N GLN A 5 -15.20 -28.60 30.30
CA GLN A 5 -14.25 -28.67 29.19
C GLN A 5 -14.93 -29.06 27.88
N ILE A 6 -15.83 -30.06 27.89
CA ILE A 6 -16.56 -30.49 26.68
C ILE A 6 -17.46 -29.38 26.13
N ARG A 7 -18.10 -28.58 27.01
CA ARG A 7 -18.93 -27.43 26.60
C ARG A 7 -18.10 -26.26 26.06
N ALA A 8 -16.91 -26.01 26.60
CA ALA A 8 -15.99 -25.02 26.04
C ALA A 8 -15.42 -25.45 24.68
N LEU A 9 -15.09 -26.75 24.54
CA LEU A 9 -14.61 -27.36 23.29
C LEU A 9 -15.65 -27.24 22.16
N THR A 10 -16.90 -27.57 22.46
CA THR A 10 -18.01 -27.46 21.49
C THR A 10 -18.30 -26.02 21.10
N VAL A 11 -18.24 -25.07 22.04
CA VAL A 11 -18.40 -23.64 21.72
C VAL A 11 -17.28 -23.11 20.83
N LEU A 12 -16.03 -23.53 21.03
CA LEU A 12 -14.90 -23.12 20.19
C LEU A 12 -14.96 -23.70 18.77
N ILE A 13 -15.34 -24.99 18.65
CA ILE A 13 -15.54 -25.67 17.35
C ILE A 13 -16.72 -25.04 16.60
N ILE A 14 -17.81 -24.69 17.31
CA ILE A 14 -18.97 -24.00 16.75
C ILE A 14 -18.62 -22.56 16.33
N LEU A 15 -17.78 -21.85 17.10
CA LEU A 15 -17.26 -20.53 16.71
C LEU A 15 -16.42 -20.60 15.43
N PHE A 16 -15.54 -21.60 15.27
CA PHE A 16 -14.77 -21.78 14.04
C PHE A 16 -15.62 -22.18 12.84
N SER A 17 -16.58 -23.09 13.01
CA SER A 17 -17.51 -23.47 11.93
C SER A 17 -18.49 -22.33 11.58
N LEU A 18 -18.85 -21.44 12.52
CA LEU A 18 -19.64 -20.24 12.25
C LEU A 18 -18.83 -19.13 11.58
N ILE A 19 -17.55 -18.96 11.92
CA ILE A 19 -16.64 -17.98 11.27
C ILE A 19 -16.31 -18.43 9.84
N GLY A 20 -16.27 -19.73 9.56
CA GLY A 20 -16.19 -20.28 8.19
C GLY A 20 -17.50 -20.26 7.40
N SER A 21 -18.63 -19.89 8.02
CA SER A 21 -19.97 -19.94 7.39
C SER A 21 -20.49 -18.58 6.90
N SER A 22 -19.74 -17.49 6.99
CA SER A 22 -20.19 -16.20 6.46
C SER A 22 -19.75 -16.01 4.99
N THR A 23 -20.77 -16.08 4.13
CA THR A 23 -20.80 -15.74 2.69
C THR A 23 -19.99 -16.64 1.74
N PHE A 24 -20.66 -17.69 1.25
CA PHE A 24 -20.33 -18.33 -0.02
C PHE A 24 -20.43 -17.31 -1.16
N ILE A 25 -19.30 -16.83 -1.66
CA ILE A 25 -19.16 -16.43 -3.07
C ILE A 25 -18.51 -17.64 -3.76
N PRO A 26 -19.17 -18.30 -4.72
CA PRO A 26 -18.61 -19.47 -5.36
C PRO A 26 -17.59 -19.01 -6.40
N ASN A 27 -16.33 -18.82 -6.00
CA ASN A 27 -15.24 -18.92 -6.97
C ASN A 27 -14.92 -20.39 -7.15
N SER A 28 -15.69 -21.03 -8.02
CA SER A 28 -15.34 -22.32 -8.62
C SER A 28 -14.16 -22.09 -9.57
N SER A 29 -12.96 -22.13 -9.02
CA SER A 29 -11.78 -22.58 -9.75
C SER A 29 -11.39 -23.89 -9.12
N ALA A 30 -11.38 -24.96 -9.91
CA ALA A 30 -10.89 -26.27 -9.49
C ALA A 30 -9.42 -26.13 -9.07
N GLN A 31 -9.18 -25.93 -7.77
CA GLN A 31 -7.88 -26.18 -7.18
C GLN A 31 -7.72 -27.70 -7.18
N GLU A 32 -6.71 -28.22 -7.89
CA GLU A 32 -6.16 -29.52 -7.52
C GLU A 32 -5.90 -29.46 -6.01
N GLU A 33 -6.49 -30.37 -5.23
CA GLU A 33 -6.17 -30.47 -3.81
C GLU A 33 -4.67 -30.72 -3.70
N SER A 34 -3.89 -29.66 -3.48
CA SER A 34 -2.48 -29.77 -3.15
C SER A 34 -2.43 -30.48 -1.80
N GLN A 35 -2.18 -31.78 -1.82
CA GLN A 35 -2.20 -32.60 -0.62
C GLN A 35 -1.21 -32.03 0.39
N ILE A 36 -1.70 -31.69 1.59
CA ILE A 36 -0.84 -31.20 2.66
C ILE A 36 0.14 -32.33 3.02
N PRO A 37 1.46 -32.07 3.04
CA PRO A 37 2.41 -33.11 3.42
C PRO A 37 2.20 -33.56 4.87
N ASP A 38 2.19 -34.88 5.11
CA ASP A 38 1.96 -35.47 6.43
C ASP A 38 2.90 -34.93 7.52
N TRP A 39 4.13 -34.57 7.15
CA TRP A 39 5.09 -34.01 8.10
C TRP A 39 4.64 -32.67 8.68
N VAL A 40 3.89 -31.85 7.93
CA VAL A 40 3.36 -30.57 8.43
C VAL A 40 2.28 -30.82 9.49
N LYS A 41 1.45 -31.85 9.26
CA LYS A 41 0.43 -32.29 10.22
C LYS A 41 1.07 -32.82 11.51
N ASN A 42 2.18 -33.54 11.40
CA ASN A 42 2.98 -33.96 12.56
C ASN A 42 3.57 -32.76 13.32
N VAL A 43 4.08 -31.74 12.62
CA VAL A 43 4.59 -30.49 13.22
C VAL A 43 3.49 -29.80 14.04
N ALA A 44 2.26 -29.71 13.53
CA ALA A 44 1.13 -29.18 14.29
C ALA A 44 0.82 -30.00 15.56
N GLY A 45 0.89 -31.33 15.46
CA GLY A 45 0.70 -32.23 16.61
C GLY A 45 1.78 -32.05 17.68
N TRP A 46 3.04 -32.02 17.29
CA TRP A 46 4.18 -31.79 18.19
C TRP A 46 4.14 -30.41 18.82
N TRP A 47 3.69 -29.39 18.07
CA TRP A 47 3.51 -28.07 18.66
C TRP A 47 2.44 -28.13 19.73
N ALA A 48 1.28 -28.72 19.45
CA ALA A 48 0.17 -28.86 20.39
C ALA A 48 0.56 -29.56 21.71
N THR A 49 1.50 -30.51 21.68
CA THR A 49 2.00 -31.23 22.86
C THR A 49 3.18 -30.55 23.56
N ASN A 50 3.68 -29.41 23.05
CA ASN A 50 4.89 -28.73 23.50
C ASN A 50 6.20 -29.50 23.21
N ASP A 51 6.20 -30.42 22.25
CA ASP A 51 7.41 -31.14 21.85
C ASP A 51 8.34 -30.30 20.95
N ILE A 52 7.77 -29.29 20.26
CA ILE A 52 8.51 -28.31 19.47
C ILE A 52 8.11 -26.87 19.84
N SER A 53 8.97 -25.93 19.50
CA SER A 53 8.75 -24.50 19.68
C SER A 53 7.74 -23.93 18.68
N GLU A 54 7.17 -22.77 19.02
CA GLU A 54 6.33 -21.99 18.11
C GLU A 54 7.06 -21.62 16.81
N LYS A 55 8.35 -21.27 16.90
CA LYS A 55 9.20 -21.01 15.73
C LYS A 55 9.25 -22.20 14.77
N GLU A 56 9.34 -23.43 15.30
CA GLU A 56 9.34 -24.64 14.47
C GLU A 56 7.97 -24.91 13.84
N PHE A 57 6.88 -24.60 14.54
CA PHE A 57 5.54 -24.63 13.97
C PHE A 57 5.37 -23.63 12.82
N LEU A 58 5.81 -22.38 13.03
CA LEU A 58 5.75 -21.32 12.02
C LEU A 58 6.56 -21.66 10.77
N ASN A 59 7.71 -22.34 10.89
CA ASN A 59 8.44 -22.85 9.72
C ASN A 59 7.58 -23.79 8.86
N GLY A 60 6.70 -24.59 9.48
CA GLY A 60 5.74 -25.43 8.77
C GLY A 60 4.69 -24.60 8.02
N ILE A 61 4.18 -23.53 8.63
CA ILE A 61 3.21 -22.62 8.01
C ILE A 61 3.85 -21.85 6.84
N GLU A 62 5.07 -21.33 7.03
CA GLU A 62 5.85 -20.66 5.99
C GLU A 62 6.09 -21.59 4.79
N TYR A 63 6.34 -22.88 5.03
CA TYR A 63 6.41 -23.88 3.96
C TYR A 63 5.10 -23.98 3.18
N LEU A 64 3.95 -24.05 3.87
CA LEU A 64 2.64 -24.11 3.19
C LEU A 64 2.38 -22.87 2.33
N ILE A 65 2.75 -21.68 2.82
CA ILE A 65 2.65 -20.42 2.06
C ILE A 65 3.55 -20.46 0.82
N ASN A 66 4.83 -20.79 1.00
CA ASN A 66 5.82 -20.82 -0.10
C ASN A 66 5.48 -21.86 -1.18
N ASN A 67 4.76 -22.93 -0.82
CA ASN A 67 4.30 -23.95 -1.77
C ASN A 67 2.87 -23.68 -2.31
N ASN A 68 2.28 -22.50 -2.03
CA ASN A 68 0.92 -22.11 -2.43
C ASN A 68 -0.19 -23.05 -1.94
N ILE A 69 0.06 -23.79 -0.85
CA ILE A 69 -0.98 -24.58 -0.17
C ILE A 69 -1.86 -23.64 0.66
N ILE A 70 -1.26 -22.62 1.27
CA ILE A 70 -1.98 -21.46 1.84
C ILE A 70 -1.74 -20.28 0.90
N TYR A 71 -2.82 -19.70 0.37
CA TYR A 71 -2.75 -18.51 -0.46
C TYR A 71 -2.98 -17.26 0.37
N ILE A 72 -1.96 -16.40 0.48
CA ILE A 72 -2.06 -15.09 1.10
C ILE A 72 -1.95 -14.04 -0.02
N PRO A 73 -3.05 -13.41 -0.45
CA PRO A 73 -3.03 -12.44 -1.56
C PRO A 73 -2.12 -11.24 -1.29
N PHE A 74 -2.05 -10.81 -0.03
CA PHE A 74 -1.25 -9.68 0.41
C PHE A 74 -0.71 -9.95 1.81
N MET A 75 0.60 -10.12 1.92
CA MET A 75 1.26 -10.46 3.19
C MET A 75 1.25 -9.24 4.13
N PRO A 76 0.71 -9.36 5.36
CA PRO A 76 0.76 -8.26 6.32
C PRO A 76 2.20 -7.99 6.78
N CYS A 77 2.39 -6.81 7.37
CA CYS A 77 3.69 -6.39 7.89
C CYS A 77 3.90 -7.01 9.27
N GLY A 78 4.53 -8.19 9.34
CA GLY A 78 4.53 -9.04 10.53
C GLY A 78 5.49 -8.63 11.64
N ALA A 79 6.09 -7.44 11.62
CA ALA A 79 7.24 -7.10 12.48
C ALA A 79 6.98 -7.27 13.98
N VAL A 80 5.77 -6.99 14.47
CA VAL A 80 5.45 -7.06 15.91
C VAL A 80 5.29 -8.51 16.38
N ALA A 81 4.69 -9.36 15.57
CA ALA A 81 4.44 -10.77 15.89
C ALA A 81 5.65 -11.67 15.52
N ALA A 82 6.41 -11.33 14.47
CA ALA A 82 7.66 -11.99 14.12
C ALA A 82 8.76 -11.72 15.19
N ALA A 83 8.88 -10.49 15.70
CA ALA A 83 9.80 -10.17 16.79
C ALA A 83 9.46 -10.95 18.09
N ALA A 84 8.17 -11.18 18.36
CA ALA A 84 7.71 -11.95 19.51
C ALA A 84 8.07 -13.44 19.43
N SER A 85 8.02 -14.03 18.23
CA SER A 85 8.39 -15.44 18.00
C SER A 85 9.88 -15.74 18.27
N SER A 86 10.71 -14.69 18.40
CA SER A 86 12.17 -14.79 18.56
C SER A 86 12.67 -14.55 19.98
N ASP A 87 11.83 -14.02 20.88
CA ASP A 87 12.17 -13.75 22.28
C ASP A 87 11.10 -14.29 23.24
N ALA A 88 11.37 -15.46 23.80
CA ALA A 88 10.50 -16.17 24.73
C ALA A 88 10.26 -15.43 26.07
N THR A 89 10.93 -14.30 26.33
CA THR A 89 10.68 -13.46 27.51
C THR A 89 9.50 -12.51 27.33
N LEU A 90 8.94 -12.43 26.12
CA LEU A 90 7.76 -11.63 25.78
C LEU A 90 6.49 -12.49 25.77
N GLU A 91 6.11 -13.07 26.93
CA GLU A 91 4.91 -13.92 27.09
C GLU A 91 3.62 -13.27 26.55
N ALA A 92 3.53 -11.93 26.57
CA ALA A 92 2.36 -11.17 26.10
C ALA A 92 2.16 -11.18 24.57
N LYS A 93 3.03 -11.82 23.79
CA LYS A 93 2.97 -11.84 22.32
C LYS A 93 3.13 -13.22 21.67
N LEU A 94 3.06 -14.30 22.45
CA LEU A 94 3.01 -15.67 21.94
C LEU A 94 1.65 -15.93 21.26
N ILE A 95 1.62 -16.84 20.28
CA ILE A 95 0.37 -17.26 19.66
C ILE A 95 -0.56 -17.79 20.78
N PRO A 96 -1.82 -17.33 20.87
CA PRO A 96 -2.71 -17.75 21.95
C PRO A 96 -2.87 -19.28 22.04
N ASP A 97 -2.88 -19.84 23.26
CA ASP A 97 -3.00 -21.29 23.51
C ASP A 97 -4.22 -21.93 22.83
N TRP A 98 -5.28 -21.18 22.57
CA TRP A 98 -6.43 -21.71 21.86
C TRP A 98 -6.11 -22.08 20.40
N VAL A 99 -5.20 -21.37 19.73
CA VAL A 99 -4.72 -21.71 18.37
C VAL A 99 -3.94 -23.02 18.41
N LYS A 100 -3.16 -23.21 19.47
CA LYS A 100 -2.40 -24.43 19.72
C LYS A 100 -3.31 -25.66 19.87
N ASN A 101 -4.45 -25.50 20.55
CA ASN A 101 -5.47 -26.54 20.62
C ASN A 101 -6.06 -26.88 19.25
N VAL A 102 -6.29 -25.87 18.39
CA VAL A 102 -6.78 -26.06 17.02
C VAL A 102 -5.78 -26.85 16.18
N ALA A 103 -4.48 -26.56 16.30
CA ALA A 103 -3.43 -27.36 15.65
C ALA A 103 -3.44 -28.83 16.10
N GLY A 104 -3.69 -29.10 17.39
CA GLY A 104 -3.85 -30.46 17.90
C GLY A 104 -5.10 -31.18 17.39
N TRP A 105 -6.23 -30.46 17.23
CA TRP A 105 -7.43 -31.01 16.61
C TRP A 105 -7.19 -31.36 15.15
N TRP A 106 -6.48 -30.52 14.42
CA TRP A 106 -6.11 -30.80 13.04
C TRP A 106 -5.21 -32.04 12.94
N ALA A 107 -4.16 -32.10 13.76
CA ALA A 107 -3.23 -33.22 13.79
C ALA A 107 -3.90 -34.57 14.11
N THR A 108 -4.98 -34.55 14.91
CA THR A 108 -5.75 -35.75 15.29
C THR A 108 -6.96 -36.04 14.39
N GLY A 109 -7.15 -35.24 13.32
CA GLY A 109 -8.24 -35.43 12.36
C GLY A 109 -9.62 -35.02 12.88
N GLN A 110 -9.69 -34.20 13.93
CA GLN A 110 -10.95 -33.65 14.46
C GLN A 110 -11.47 -32.45 13.66
N ILE A 111 -10.58 -31.74 12.96
CA ILE A 111 -10.94 -30.71 11.98
C ILE A 111 -10.31 -31.05 10.64
N GLU A 112 -10.99 -30.66 9.56
CA GLU A 112 -10.56 -30.93 8.19
C GLU A 112 -9.43 -29.99 7.77
N ASP A 113 -8.69 -30.40 6.74
CA ASP A 113 -7.56 -29.64 6.22
C ASP A 113 -8.00 -28.24 5.76
N ALA A 114 -9.14 -28.13 5.07
CA ALA A 114 -9.69 -26.84 4.63
C ALA A 114 -9.99 -25.89 5.79
N ASP A 115 -10.59 -26.39 6.89
CA ASP A 115 -10.89 -25.58 8.08
C ASP A 115 -9.62 -25.05 8.73
N PHE A 116 -8.58 -25.89 8.83
CA PHE A 116 -7.29 -25.49 9.38
C PHE A 116 -6.60 -24.44 8.51
N LEU A 117 -6.52 -24.66 7.19
CA LEU A 117 -5.88 -23.72 6.26
C LEU A 117 -6.58 -22.36 6.26
N ASN A 118 -7.91 -22.33 6.19
CA ASN A 118 -8.71 -21.10 6.28
C ASN A 118 -8.51 -20.39 7.62
N GLY A 119 -8.41 -21.16 8.71
CA GLY A 119 -8.10 -20.65 10.04
C GLY A 119 -6.74 -19.96 10.11
N ILE A 120 -5.69 -20.58 9.55
CA ILE A 120 -4.35 -20.00 9.50
C ILE A 120 -4.33 -18.73 8.64
N GLU A 121 -4.96 -18.74 7.47
CA GLU A 121 -5.09 -17.55 6.62
C GLU A 121 -5.74 -16.38 7.39
N TYR A 122 -6.84 -16.65 8.09
CA TYR A 122 -7.53 -15.65 8.91
C TYR A 122 -6.62 -15.09 10.02
N LEU A 123 -5.90 -15.97 10.72
CA LEU A 123 -5.02 -15.56 11.83
C LEU A 123 -3.85 -14.70 11.36
N ILE A 124 -3.29 -14.99 10.18
CA ILE A 124 -2.27 -14.15 9.54
C ILE A 124 -2.87 -12.78 9.21
N LYS A 125 -4.04 -12.74 8.53
CA LYS A 125 -4.72 -11.49 8.16
C LYS A 125 -5.07 -10.59 9.35
N LYS A 126 -5.28 -11.19 10.53
CA LYS A 126 -5.57 -10.47 11.78
C LYS A 126 -4.34 -10.17 12.63
N ASP A 127 -3.13 -10.43 12.12
CA ASP A 127 -1.87 -10.21 12.83
C ASP A 127 -1.81 -10.97 14.18
N ILE A 128 -2.58 -12.06 14.30
CA ILE A 128 -2.58 -12.96 15.46
C ILE A 128 -1.48 -14.01 15.29
N LEU A 129 -1.26 -14.47 14.06
CA LEU A 129 -0.18 -15.37 13.70
C LEU A 129 0.85 -14.59 12.87
N GLY A 130 1.95 -14.21 13.51
CA GLY A 130 3.06 -13.51 12.88
C GLY A 130 3.87 -14.41 11.98
N ILE A 131 4.09 -13.97 10.75
CA ILE A 131 4.96 -14.64 9.79
C ILE A 131 6.26 -13.85 9.68
N ASP A 132 7.38 -14.56 9.66
CA ASP A 132 8.67 -13.95 9.32
C ASP A 132 8.68 -13.62 7.82
N ASN A 133 8.49 -12.34 7.50
CA ASN A 133 8.43 -11.87 6.13
C ASN A 133 9.73 -12.17 5.33
N GLU A 134 10.88 -12.35 5.99
CA GLU A 134 12.15 -12.69 5.31
C GLU A 134 12.15 -14.10 4.71
N LYS A 135 11.28 -14.98 5.22
CA LYS A 135 11.19 -16.36 4.75
C LYS A 135 10.09 -16.59 3.72
N ILE A 136 9.27 -15.57 3.45
CA ILE A 136 8.25 -15.62 2.41
C ILE A 136 8.90 -15.31 1.07
N LEU A 137 8.76 -16.25 0.14
CA LEU A 137 9.46 -16.22 -1.14
C LEU A 137 8.50 -15.77 -2.25
N SER A 138 8.94 -14.82 -3.08
CA SER A 138 8.32 -14.59 -4.39
C SER A 138 8.65 -15.75 -5.33
N LYS A 139 7.73 -16.02 -6.27
CA LYS A 139 8.02 -16.92 -7.41
C LYS A 139 9.06 -16.34 -8.36
N VAL A 140 9.30 -15.03 -8.28
CA VAL A 140 10.30 -14.31 -9.08
C VAL A 140 11.46 -13.91 -8.18
N PRO A 141 12.71 -14.26 -8.53
CA PRO A 141 13.88 -13.73 -7.83
C PRO A 141 13.87 -12.20 -7.87
N ILE A 142 14.07 -11.55 -6.72
CA ILE A 142 14.09 -10.07 -6.65
C ILE A 142 15.16 -9.44 -7.55
N GLU A 143 16.19 -10.22 -7.92
CA GLU A 143 17.20 -9.76 -8.87
C GLU A 143 16.66 -9.52 -10.28
N ASP A 144 15.66 -10.30 -10.68
CA ASP A 144 15.00 -10.18 -11.99
C ASP A 144 13.87 -9.14 -11.97
N VAL A 145 13.46 -8.67 -10.79
CA VAL A 145 12.46 -7.61 -10.64
C VAL A 145 13.07 -6.25 -10.95
N LYS A 146 12.43 -5.53 -11.87
CA LYS A 146 12.82 -4.17 -12.24
C LYS A 146 12.03 -3.15 -11.43
N PHE A 147 12.73 -2.38 -10.59
CA PHE A 147 12.16 -1.28 -9.82
C PHE A 147 12.22 0.05 -10.59
N SER A 148 11.43 1.04 -10.15
CA SER A 148 11.47 2.38 -10.72
C SER A 148 12.85 3.00 -10.54
N SER A 149 13.40 3.57 -11.61
CA SER A 149 14.67 4.31 -11.55
C SER A 149 14.56 5.65 -10.83
N ALA A 150 13.33 6.11 -10.53
CA ALA A 150 13.11 7.33 -9.75
C ALA A 150 13.41 7.14 -8.25
N TRP A 151 13.58 5.90 -7.79
CA TRP A 151 13.78 5.57 -6.39
C TRP A 151 14.95 4.60 -6.19
N THR A 152 15.78 4.87 -5.19
CA THR A 152 16.83 3.94 -4.77
C THR A 152 16.22 2.82 -3.93
N VAL A 153 16.23 1.59 -4.45
CA VAL A 153 15.72 0.41 -3.75
C VAL A 153 16.90 -0.44 -3.29
N ASN A 154 17.02 -0.63 -1.97
CA ASN A 154 17.91 -1.63 -1.40
C ASN A 154 17.20 -2.99 -1.40
N LYS A 155 17.52 -3.85 -2.37
CA LYS A 155 16.91 -5.18 -2.55
C LYS A 155 17.12 -6.10 -1.34
N ASP A 156 18.29 -6.03 -0.69
CA ASP A 156 18.61 -6.86 0.49
C ASP A 156 17.69 -6.56 1.69
N ALA A 157 17.07 -5.38 1.71
CA ALA A 157 16.15 -4.98 2.77
C ALA A 157 14.67 -5.19 2.40
N GLN A 158 14.38 -5.68 1.19
CA GLN A 158 13.02 -5.92 0.71
C GLN A 158 12.57 -7.34 1.05
N VAL A 159 11.30 -7.46 1.43
CA VAL A 159 10.60 -8.73 1.63
C VAL A 159 9.35 -8.76 0.76
N PHE A 160 8.98 -9.95 0.30
CA PHE A 160 7.86 -10.12 -0.60
C PHE A 160 6.53 -9.85 0.12
N VAL A 161 5.64 -9.10 -0.54
CA VAL A 161 4.30 -8.78 -0.03
C VAL A 161 3.23 -9.45 -0.88
N SER A 162 3.29 -9.26 -2.19
CA SER A 162 2.31 -9.80 -3.12
C SER A 162 2.85 -9.80 -4.55
N SER A 163 2.35 -10.71 -5.37
CA SER A 163 2.53 -10.70 -6.82
C SER A 163 1.15 -10.41 -7.42
N SER A 164 0.91 -9.13 -7.72
CA SER A 164 -0.32 -8.59 -8.31
C SER A 164 -0.01 -8.05 -9.71
N PHE A 165 -0.71 -7.03 -10.22
CA PHE A 165 -0.31 -6.40 -11.48
C PHE A 165 1.18 -6.02 -11.48
N PHE A 166 1.65 -5.39 -10.41
CA PHE A 166 3.07 -5.25 -10.08
C PHE A 166 3.51 -6.30 -9.06
N GLU A 167 4.81 -6.63 -9.02
CA GLU A 167 5.40 -7.20 -7.82
C GLU A 167 5.41 -6.14 -6.71
N ILE A 168 5.03 -6.53 -5.50
CA ILE A 168 4.92 -5.65 -4.35
C ILE A 168 5.88 -6.16 -3.28
N TYR A 169 6.75 -5.27 -2.84
CA TYR A 169 7.69 -5.51 -1.77
C TYR A 169 7.49 -4.49 -0.65
N GLY A 170 7.91 -4.87 0.56
CA GLY A 170 7.97 -4.00 1.72
C GLY A 170 9.38 -4.00 2.28
N ARG A 171 9.79 -2.91 2.94
CA ARG A 171 11.05 -2.90 3.69
C ARG A 171 10.84 -3.68 4.99
N ASN A 172 11.66 -4.70 5.25
CA ASN A 172 11.49 -5.51 6.46
C ASN A 172 11.49 -4.63 7.72
N GLY A 173 10.51 -4.85 8.60
CA GLY A 173 10.33 -4.10 9.84
C GLY A 173 9.71 -2.70 9.70
N ASP A 174 9.53 -2.16 8.48
CA ASP A 174 8.98 -0.82 8.28
C ASP A 174 7.44 -0.83 8.29
N CYS A 175 6.89 -1.09 9.48
CA CYS A 175 5.47 -1.19 9.73
C CYS A 175 4.92 0.03 10.49
N LEU A 176 3.60 0.18 10.43
CA LEU A 176 2.77 1.06 11.23
C LEU A 176 1.61 0.26 11.81
N THR A 177 1.40 0.33 13.12
CA THR A 177 0.20 -0.21 13.74
C THR A 177 -0.95 0.78 13.53
N ASP A 178 -2.01 0.32 12.89
CA ASP A 178 -3.23 1.09 12.72
C ASP A 178 -3.92 1.25 14.08
N THR A 179 -4.33 2.48 14.40
CA THR A 179 -4.93 2.81 15.70
C THR A 179 -6.39 2.39 15.84
N GLU A 180 -7.09 2.10 14.74
CA GLU A 180 -8.50 1.71 14.74
C GLU A 180 -8.66 0.20 14.93
N ASP A 181 -7.92 -0.59 14.15
CA ASP A 181 -8.03 -2.06 14.15
C ASP A 181 -6.88 -2.76 14.89
N GLY A 182 -5.80 -2.05 15.22
CA GLY A 182 -4.62 -2.59 15.91
C GLY A 182 -3.71 -3.44 15.01
N ILE A 183 -3.97 -3.51 13.70
CA ILE A 183 -3.25 -4.36 12.76
C ILE A 183 -1.99 -3.64 12.24
N SER A 184 -0.89 -4.38 12.15
CA SER A 184 0.34 -3.89 11.55
C SER A 184 0.26 -3.82 10.01
N LYS A 185 0.38 -2.61 9.45
CA LYS A 185 0.35 -2.30 8.02
C LYS A 185 1.72 -1.84 7.53
N TRP A 186 2.04 -2.08 6.27
CA TRP A 186 3.28 -1.57 5.67
C TRP A 186 3.26 -0.04 5.65
N ARG A 187 4.31 0.61 6.17
CA ARG A 187 4.41 2.07 6.10
C ARG A 187 4.51 2.56 4.65
N SER A 188 5.27 1.83 3.84
CA SER A 188 5.38 2.04 2.41
C SER A 188 5.63 0.71 1.71
N THR A 189 5.31 0.68 0.42
CA THR A 189 5.52 -0.47 -0.46
C THR A 189 6.26 -0.03 -1.71
N THR A 190 7.10 -0.93 -2.20
CA THR A 190 7.90 -0.77 -3.40
C THR A 190 7.27 -1.58 -4.52
N LEU A 191 6.99 -0.94 -5.66
CA LEU A 191 6.46 -1.62 -6.85
C LEU A 191 7.61 -2.05 -7.78
N GLY A 192 7.49 -3.22 -8.38
CA GLY A 192 8.41 -3.72 -9.39
C GLY A 192 7.71 -4.43 -10.53
N LEU A 193 8.36 -4.49 -11.69
CA LEU A 193 7.85 -5.23 -12.84
C LEU A 193 8.24 -6.70 -12.72
N ASN A 194 7.23 -7.56 -12.88
CA ASN A 194 7.44 -8.99 -13.02
C ASN A 194 7.88 -9.31 -14.47
N PRO A 195 9.07 -9.91 -14.70
CA PRO A 195 9.53 -10.25 -16.05
C PRO A 195 8.60 -11.22 -16.80
N SER A 196 7.74 -11.96 -16.09
CA SER A 196 6.74 -12.86 -16.68
C SER A 196 5.45 -12.15 -17.10
N LYS A 197 5.26 -10.87 -16.74
CA LYS A 197 4.07 -10.05 -17.08
C LYS A 197 4.37 -8.94 -18.10
N MET A 198 5.51 -9.03 -18.80
CA MET A 198 5.95 -7.97 -19.73
C MET A 198 4.98 -7.72 -20.89
N ASP A 199 4.28 -8.73 -21.39
CA ASP A 199 3.27 -8.56 -22.44
C ASP A 199 2.13 -7.65 -21.95
N GLN A 200 1.62 -7.90 -20.73
CA GLN A 200 0.61 -7.06 -20.10
C GLN A 200 1.11 -5.63 -19.86
N TYR A 201 2.36 -5.45 -19.44
CA TYR A 201 2.92 -4.11 -19.25
C TYR A 201 3.10 -3.35 -20.57
N ASN A 202 3.48 -4.04 -21.65
CA ASN A 202 3.66 -3.41 -22.97
C ASN A 202 2.35 -2.77 -23.48
N GLU A 203 1.19 -3.31 -23.11
CA GLU A 203 -0.11 -2.76 -23.49
C GLU A 203 -0.33 -1.37 -22.90
N VAL A 204 0.07 -1.14 -21.65
CA VAL A 204 -0.18 0.10 -20.90
C VAL A 204 1.04 1.02 -20.73
N ALA A 205 2.24 0.54 -21.07
CA ALA A 205 3.48 1.31 -20.96
C ALA A 205 3.70 2.26 -22.15
N LEU A 206 4.54 3.28 -21.91
CA LEU A 206 5.02 4.25 -22.90
C LEU A 206 6.42 3.93 -23.46
N TRP A 207 7.02 2.77 -23.11
CA TRP A 207 8.41 2.46 -23.53
C TRP A 207 8.67 2.53 -25.03
N ASN A 208 7.64 2.26 -25.85
CA ASN A 208 7.69 2.31 -27.31
C ASN A 208 6.64 3.28 -27.89
N ASP A 209 6.10 4.16 -27.05
CA ASP A 209 5.07 5.12 -27.43
C ASP A 209 5.74 6.46 -27.80
N PRO A 210 5.35 7.11 -28.92
CA PRO A 210 5.92 8.40 -29.31
C PRO A 210 5.47 9.57 -28.41
N GLN A 211 4.44 9.39 -27.58
CA GLN A 211 3.94 10.44 -26.69
C GLN A 211 5.00 10.89 -25.68
N ASN A 212 5.14 12.19 -25.51
CA ASN A 212 5.95 12.75 -24.44
C ASN A 212 5.09 13.11 -23.24
N ALA A 213 4.84 12.15 -22.35
CA ALA A 213 4.08 12.35 -21.12
C ALA A 213 4.99 12.50 -19.90
N VAL A 214 4.59 13.40 -18.98
CA VAL A 214 5.29 13.60 -17.70
C VAL A 214 4.37 13.36 -16.52
N VAL A 215 4.89 12.71 -15.49
CA VAL A 215 4.29 12.66 -14.16
C VAL A 215 5.00 13.66 -13.24
N VAL A 216 4.23 14.46 -12.51
CA VAL A 216 4.74 15.46 -11.58
C VAL A 216 4.73 14.89 -10.16
N TYR A 217 5.91 14.65 -9.59
CA TYR A 217 6.04 14.21 -8.21
C TYR A 217 5.79 15.37 -7.23
N PRO A 218 4.94 15.20 -6.19
CA PRO A 218 4.55 16.25 -5.27
C PRO A 218 5.56 16.44 -4.14
N TYR A 219 6.73 16.98 -4.47
CA TYR A 219 7.80 17.17 -3.50
C TYR A 219 7.48 18.24 -2.45
N PHE A 220 6.82 19.34 -2.82
CA PHE A 220 6.42 20.35 -1.83
C PHE A 220 5.37 19.81 -0.86
N THR A 221 4.44 18.99 -1.34
CA THR A 221 3.45 18.32 -0.47
C THR A 221 4.15 17.32 0.46
N PHE A 222 5.10 16.54 -0.06
CA PHE A 222 5.94 15.68 0.79
C PHE A 222 6.66 16.46 1.90
N ALA A 223 7.25 17.62 1.59
CA ALA A 223 7.93 18.48 2.56
C ALA A 223 6.95 19.07 3.60
N ALA A 224 5.77 19.54 3.15
CA ALA A 224 4.70 20.08 4.00
C ALA A 224 4.20 19.07 5.05
N TYR A 225 4.22 17.79 4.72
CA TYR A 225 3.71 16.70 5.56
C TYR A 225 4.74 16.12 6.55
N GLN A 226 6.00 16.58 6.48
CA GLN A 226 6.99 16.12 7.45
C GLN A 226 6.64 16.61 8.87
N PRO A 227 7.16 15.95 9.92
CA PRO A 227 7.04 16.46 11.29
C PRO A 227 7.54 17.90 11.39
N GLN A 228 6.88 18.72 12.21
CA GLN A 228 7.06 20.17 12.27
C GLN A 228 6.69 20.89 10.96
N GLY A 229 5.79 20.29 10.18
CA GLY A 229 5.22 20.85 8.95
C GLY A 229 3.79 21.36 9.15
N PHE A 230 3.10 21.62 8.04
CA PHE A 230 1.85 22.38 8.03
C PHE A 230 0.72 21.68 8.81
N TYR A 231 0.66 20.35 8.80
CA TYR A 231 -0.35 19.61 9.56
C TYR A 231 -0.15 19.68 11.08
N ASP A 232 1.06 19.95 11.57
CA ASP A 232 1.25 20.21 13.00
C ASP A 232 0.67 21.59 13.38
N TYR A 233 0.70 22.57 12.47
CA TYR A 233 -0.01 23.83 12.64
C TYR A 233 -1.53 23.64 12.67
N PHE A 234 -2.12 22.97 11.67
CA PHE A 234 -3.57 22.78 11.61
C PHE A 234 -4.13 21.91 12.74
N LYS A 235 -3.32 21.02 13.32
CA LYS A 235 -3.69 20.23 14.50
C LYS A 235 -3.55 21.00 15.83
N GLY A 236 -2.99 22.21 15.81
CA GLY A 236 -2.69 23.00 17.00
C GLY A 236 -1.51 22.47 17.82
N ASN A 237 -0.64 21.68 17.20
CA ASN A 237 0.56 21.14 17.84
C ASN A 237 1.76 22.11 17.79
N CYS A 238 1.69 23.12 16.91
CA CYS A 238 2.78 24.08 16.68
C CYS A 238 2.27 25.38 16.05
N ASP A 239 2.48 26.52 16.72
CA ASP A 239 1.96 27.81 16.25
C ASP A 239 2.74 28.40 15.06
N ASP A 240 4.01 28.02 14.88
CA ASP A 240 4.92 28.58 13.86
C ASP A 240 5.23 27.60 12.71
N CYS A 241 4.54 26.44 12.65
CA CYS A 241 4.80 25.40 11.65
C CYS A 241 4.15 25.67 10.28
N THR A 242 3.99 26.94 9.91
CA THR A 242 3.59 27.38 8.57
C THR A 242 4.78 27.51 7.62
N THR A 243 6.01 27.28 8.09
CA THR A 243 7.22 27.18 7.27
C THR A 243 7.94 25.87 7.57
N THR A 244 8.29 25.10 6.53
CA THR A 244 9.02 23.83 6.69
C THR A 244 10.23 23.76 5.76
N LYS A 245 11.19 22.90 6.11
CA LYS A 245 12.44 22.69 5.37
C LYS A 245 12.30 21.58 4.34
N PHE A 246 13.09 21.69 3.28
CA PHE A 246 13.32 20.61 2.34
C PHE A 246 13.96 19.40 3.05
N VAL A 247 13.59 18.22 2.56
CA VAL A 247 14.02 16.93 3.09
C VAL A 247 14.20 15.94 1.95
N HIS A 248 15.03 14.92 2.14
CA HIS A 248 15.22 13.91 1.10
C HIS A 248 13.89 13.19 0.78
N PRO A 249 13.45 13.16 -0.48
CA PRO A 249 12.17 12.58 -0.87
C PRO A 249 12.09 11.10 -0.52
N LYS A 250 10.91 10.65 -0.13
CA LYS A 250 10.60 9.24 0.08
C LYS A 250 9.28 8.92 -0.61
N SER A 251 9.19 7.74 -1.20
CA SER A 251 7.93 7.21 -1.70
C SER A 251 7.00 6.92 -0.52
N GLN A 252 5.98 7.77 -0.33
CA GLN A 252 5.02 7.68 0.76
C GLN A 252 3.58 7.72 0.22
N TYR A 253 2.66 7.11 0.97
CA TYR A 253 1.24 7.13 0.65
C TYR A 253 0.72 8.56 0.46
N THR A 254 1.06 9.48 1.35
CA THR A 254 0.57 10.87 1.35
C THR A 254 1.09 11.73 0.21
N SER A 255 2.18 11.33 -0.46
CA SER A 255 2.80 12.04 -1.58
C SER A 255 2.77 11.22 -2.87
N SER A 256 1.70 10.43 -3.06
CA SER A 256 1.44 9.63 -4.26
C SER A 256 2.59 8.68 -4.66
N GLY A 257 3.27 8.10 -3.67
CA GLY A 257 4.46 7.28 -3.88
C GLY A 257 4.22 6.07 -4.78
N LYS A 258 3.06 5.41 -4.69
CA LYS A 258 2.74 4.25 -5.54
C LYS A 258 2.39 4.68 -6.96
N GLY A 259 1.57 5.71 -7.13
CA GLY A 259 1.26 6.25 -8.46
C GLY A 259 2.51 6.73 -9.19
N HIS A 260 3.41 7.40 -8.49
CA HIS A 260 4.70 7.83 -9.05
C HIS A 260 5.56 6.63 -9.48
N GLN A 261 5.69 5.60 -8.63
CA GLN A 261 6.41 4.37 -8.97
C GLN A 261 5.82 3.66 -10.19
N ALA A 262 4.49 3.48 -10.22
CA ALA A 262 3.79 2.79 -11.31
C ALA A 262 4.03 3.48 -12.65
N LEU A 263 3.83 4.80 -12.73
CA LEU A 263 4.00 5.54 -13.97
C LEU A 263 5.46 5.58 -14.43
N THR A 264 6.41 5.79 -13.52
CA THR A 264 7.83 5.77 -13.89
C THR A 264 8.32 4.39 -14.32
N LEU A 265 7.80 3.31 -13.73
CA LEU A 265 8.04 1.94 -14.21
C LEU A 265 7.56 1.76 -15.64
N LEU A 266 6.38 2.30 -15.96
CA LEU A 266 5.74 2.21 -17.27
C LEU A 266 6.28 3.22 -18.30
N GLY A 267 7.38 3.91 -18.00
CA GLY A 267 8.10 4.74 -18.96
C GLY A 267 7.66 6.19 -19.06
N TYR A 268 6.82 6.67 -18.13
CA TYR A 268 6.49 8.09 -18.05
C TYR A 268 7.71 8.87 -17.55
N SER A 269 8.00 10.01 -18.17
CA SER A 269 9.03 10.93 -17.68
C SER A 269 8.62 11.46 -16.31
N SER A 270 9.57 11.69 -15.40
CA SER A 270 9.30 12.25 -14.07
C SER A 270 10.01 13.58 -13.90
N ILE A 271 9.27 14.56 -13.40
CA ILE A 271 9.78 15.82 -12.85
C ILE A 271 9.16 16.06 -11.49
N THR A 272 9.73 16.97 -10.71
CA THR A 272 9.16 17.42 -9.45
C THR A 272 8.42 18.75 -9.63
N ASP A 273 7.56 19.10 -8.68
CA ASP A 273 7.02 20.46 -8.57
C ASP A 273 8.10 21.55 -8.42
N VAL A 274 9.26 21.21 -7.84
CA VAL A 274 10.44 22.10 -7.80
C VAL A 274 10.95 22.45 -9.21
N ASP A 275 10.94 21.50 -10.13
CA ASP A 275 11.40 21.73 -11.51
C ASP A 275 10.45 22.69 -12.25
N ILE A 276 9.15 22.57 -11.99
CA ILE A 276 8.12 23.46 -12.54
C ILE A 276 8.26 24.86 -11.93
N ASP A 277 8.41 24.98 -10.61
CA ASP A 277 8.54 26.28 -9.95
C ASP A 277 9.77 27.05 -10.45
N LYS A 278 10.90 26.36 -10.64
CA LYS A 278 12.13 26.98 -11.20
C LYS A 278 12.03 27.30 -12.69
N ASN A 279 11.31 26.48 -13.46
CA ASN A 279 11.16 26.65 -14.90
C ASN A 279 9.77 26.20 -15.37
N PRO A 280 8.74 27.06 -15.29
CA PRO A 280 7.38 26.66 -15.61
C PRO A 280 7.18 26.31 -17.09
N SER A 281 8.04 26.85 -17.97
CA SER A 281 8.03 26.54 -19.40
C SER A 281 8.46 25.11 -19.71
N ILE A 282 9.03 24.37 -18.74
CA ILE A 282 9.35 22.95 -18.91
C ILE A 282 8.12 22.13 -19.31
N LEU A 283 6.92 22.52 -18.89
CA LEU A 283 5.69 21.80 -19.22
C LEU A 283 5.38 21.81 -20.73
N GLN A 284 5.82 22.86 -21.46
CA GLN A 284 5.55 22.99 -22.89
C GLN A 284 6.24 21.93 -23.76
N GLN A 285 7.21 21.19 -23.19
CA GLN A 285 7.89 20.13 -23.92
C GLN A 285 7.08 18.82 -23.95
N PHE A 286 6.04 18.71 -23.11
CA PHE A 286 5.25 17.50 -22.95
C PHE A 286 3.88 17.63 -23.63
N ASP A 287 3.41 16.54 -24.22
CA ASP A 287 2.07 16.48 -24.81
C ASP A 287 0.98 16.37 -23.74
N LYS A 288 1.35 15.84 -22.56
CA LYS A 288 0.47 15.50 -21.45
C LYS A 288 1.21 15.63 -20.11
N VAL A 289 0.54 16.25 -19.15
CA VAL A 289 1.03 16.40 -17.77
C VAL A 289 0.10 15.65 -16.82
N ILE A 290 0.63 14.70 -16.06
CA ILE A 290 -0.10 13.96 -15.02
C ILE A 290 0.30 14.53 -13.67
N MET A 291 -0.64 15.22 -13.03
CA MET A 291 -0.51 15.72 -11.67
C MET A 291 -0.87 14.62 -10.68
N LEU A 292 0.00 14.42 -9.69
CA LEU A 292 -0.27 13.55 -8.55
C LEU A 292 -0.91 14.38 -7.43
N HIS A 293 -0.71 14.02 -6.16
CA HIS A 293 -1.22 14.78 -5.00
C HIS A 293 -0.37 16.05 -4.75
N ASN A 294 -0.25 16.90 -5.76
CA ASN A 294 0.45 18.19 -5.71
C ASN A 294 -0.44 19.24 -5.05
N GLU A 295 -0.69 19.06 -3.75
CA GLU A 295 -1.57 19.90 -2.95
C GLU A 295 -1.02 21.31 -2.77
N TYR A 296 0.27 21.41 -2.45
CA TYR A 296 0.96 22.68 -2.22
C TYR A 296 1.75 23.09 -3.45
N VAL A 297 1.41 24.24 -4.03
CA VAL A 297 2.05 24.78 -5.23
C VAL A 297 2.23 26.30 -5.11
N THR A 298 3.15 26.86 -5.90
CA THR A 298 3.25 28.32 -6.03
C THR A 298 2.25 28.86 -7.04
N ARG A 299 1.96 30.17 -6.99
CA ARG A 299 1.12 30.85 -8.00
C ARG A 299 1.63 30.63 -9.42
N THR A 300 2.95 30.73 -9.59
CA THR A 300 3.60 30.53 -10.88
C THR A 300 3.38 29.11 -11.43
N MET A 301 3.45 28.09 -10.57
CA MET A 301 3.12 26.72 -10.97
C MET A 301 1.65 26.57 -11.32
N PHE A 302 0.75 27.11 -10.48
CA PHE A 302 -0.69 27.06 -10.71
C PHE A 302 -1.05 27.59 -12.11
N ASP A 303 -0.53 28.77 -12.45
CA ASP A 303 -0.76 29.41 -13.75
C ASP A 303 -0.23 28.56 -14.90
N ALA A 304 0.98 27.99 -14.76
CA ALA A 304 1.59 27.16 -15.80
C ALA A 304 0.87 25.82 -16.02
N ILE A 305 0.48 25.15 -14.93
CA ILE A 305 -0.22 23.87 -14.96
C ILE A 305 -1.61 24.08 -15.57
N THR A 306 -2.39 25.03 -15.06
CA THR A 306 -3.76 25.27 -15.54
C THR A 306 -3.84 25.84 -16.95
N SER A 307 -2.73 26.39 -17.48
CA SER A 307 -2.62 26.82 -18.88
C SER A 307 -2.21 25.71 -19.84
N HIS A 308 -1.77 24.55 -19.35
CA HIS A 308 -1.34 23.45 -20.20
C HIS A 308 -2.56 22.79 -20.88
N PRO A 309 -2.52 22.50 -22.19
CA PRO A 309 -3.72 22.05 -22.93
C PRO A 309 -4.21 20.65 -22.54
N ASN A 310 -3.32 19.80 -22.02
CA ASN A 310 -3.67 18.44 -21.59
C ASN A 310 -3.07 18.13 -20.22
N VAL A 311 -3.90 18.23 -19.19
CA VAL A 311 -3.55 17.90 -17.81
C VAL A 311 -4.50 16.81 -17.31
N ILE A 312 -3.93 15.84 -16.59
CA ILE A 312 -4.66 14.81 -15.85
C ILE A 312 -4.35 14.98 -14.36
N TYR A 313 -5.33 15.40 -13.58
CA TYR A 313 -5.28 15.41 -12.13
C TYR A 313 -5.68 14.02 -11.62
N LEU A 314 -4.68 13.13 -11.52
CA LEU A 314 -4.89 11.73 -11.17
C LEU A 314 -5.29 11.56 -9.71
N TYR A 315 -4.88 12.50 -8.85
CA TYR A 315 -5.23 12.54 -7.44
C TYR A 315 -6.12 13.77 -7.19
N PRO A 316 -7.15 13.65 -6.34
CA PRO A 316 -7.86 14.81 -5.82
C PRO A 316 -6.91 15.65 -4.97
N ASN A 317 -7.37 16.84 -4.59
CA ASN A 317 -6.62 17.75 -3.73
C ASN A 317 -5.31 18.25 -4.34
N ALA A 318 -5.19 18.22 -5.67
CA ALA A 318 -4.12 18.93 -6.38
C ALA A 318 -4.44 20.43 -6.46
N LEU A 319 -3.41 21.28 -6.38
CA LEU A 319 -3.51 22.73 -6.48
C LEU A 319 -4.39 23.37 -5.39
N TYR A 320 -4.39 22.80 -4.19
CA TYR A 320 -5.30 23.20 -3.13
C TYR A 320 -4.79 24.40 -2.33
N ALA A 321 -3.49 24.45 -2.02
CA ALA A 321 -2.91 25.47 -1.16
C ALA A 321 -1.71 26.17 -1.82
N GLU A 322 -1.65 27.48 -1.62
CA GLU A 322 -0.61 28.35 -2.13
C GLU A 322 0.56 28.42 -1.15
N ILE A 323 1.77 28.24 -1.68
CA ILE A 323 3.02 28.41 -0.95
C ILE A 323 3.94 29.40 -1.64
N GLU A 324 4.91 29.91 -0.90
CA GLU A 324 6.14 30.48 -1.43
C GLU A 324 7.33 29.56 -1.15
N VAL A 325 8.37 29.66 -1.98
CA VAL A 325 9.57 28.82 -1.89
C VAL A 325 10.80 29.72 -1.77
N ASN A 326 11.66 29.41 -0.79
CA ASN A 326 12.96 30.03 -0.65
C ASN A 326 14.04 28.96 -0.87
N TYR A 327 14.70 29.03 -2.03
CA TYR A 327 15.75 28.08 -2.41
C TYR A 327 17.10 28.32 -1.73
N ILE A 328 17.32 29.50 -1.13
CA ILE A 328 18.55 29.77 -0.36
C ILE A 328 18.45 29.10 1.00
N ASP A 329 17.30 29.25 1.65
CA ASP A 329 17.04 28.68 2.97
C ASP A 329 16.47 27.25 2.88
N GLU A 330 16.17 26.77 1.68
CA GLU A 330 15.56 25.47 1.41
C GLU A 330 14.25 25.28 2.19
N THR A 331 13.35 26.26 2.11
CA THR A 331 12.04 26.24 2.81
C THR A 331 10.87 26.47 1.87
N ILE A 332 9.71 25.96 2.28
CA ILE A 332 8.40 26.42 1.81
C ILE A 332 7.64 27.09 2.95
N THR A 333 6.84 28.11 2.63
CA THR A 333 5.95 28.78 3.58
C THR A 333 4.53 28.78 3.03
N LEU A 334 3.56 28.42 3.88
CA LEU A 334 2.14 28.50 3.56
C LEU A 334 1.71 29.96 3.41
N ILE A 335 1.07 30.27 2.28
CA ILE A 335 0.52 31.60 2.00
C ILE A 335 -1.00 31.58 2.12
N ARG A 336 -1.67 30.55 1.58
CA ARG A 336 -3.13 30.53 1.47
C ARG A 336 -3.72 29.13 1.30
N GLY A 337 -4.87 28.85 1.92
CA GLY A 337 -5.59 27.56 1.87
C GLY A 337 -5.75 26.92 3.25
N HIS A 338 -6.55 25.86 3.39
CA HIS A 338 -6.80 25.19 4.67
C HIS A 338 -7.24 26.14 5.80
N ASN A 339 -8.13 27.07 5.48
CA ASN A 339 -8.61 28.09 6.41
C ASN A 339 -7.50 29.05 6.89
N TYR A 340 -6.43 29.22 6.10
CA TYR A 340 -5.33 30.15 6.35
C TYR A 340 -5.19 31.19 5.22
N PRO A 341 -4.85 32.46 5.54
CA PRO A 341 -4.77 33.03 6.88
C PRO A 341 -6.14 33.37 7.49
N GLU A 342 -7.20 33.34 6.67
CA GLU A 342 -8.58 33.60 7.06
C GLU A 342 -9.40 32.32 7.00
N GLN A 343 -10.33 32.15 7.94
CA GLN A 343 -11.06 30.90 8.14
C GLN A 343 -11.92 30.53 6.93
N GLU A 344 -12.32 31.49 6.11
CA GLU A 344 -13.16 31.30 4.93
C GLU A 344 -12.37 30.77 3.72
N ILE A 345 -11.04 30.83 3.77
CA ILE A 345 -10.15 30.47 2.66
C ILE A 345 -9.86 28.97 2.70
N MET A 346 -10.74 28.18 2.09
CA MET A 346 -10.51 26.73 1.97
C MET A 346 -9.45 26.43 0.90
N ASN A 347 -9.67 26.91 -0.33
CA ASN A 347 -8.74 26.75 -1.45
C ASN A 347 -7.88 28.03 -1.63
N GLY A 348 -6.56 27.86 -1.77
CA GLY A 348 -5.58 28.94 -1.92
C GLY A 348 -5.64 29.71 -3.24
N PHE A 349 -6.35 29.17 -4.23
CA PHE A 349 -6.40 29.73 -5.59
C PHE A 349 -7.81 30.15 -6.02
N ASP A 350 -8.83 29.95 -5.17
CA ASP A 350 -10.24 30.07 -5.53
C ASP A 350 -10.57 29.27 -6.81
N TRP A 351 -9.92 28.12 -6.98
CA TRP A 351 -10.00 27.34 -8.19
C TRP A 351 -11.39 26.69 -8.32
N PRO A 352 -12.17 26.98 -9.38
CA PRO A 352 -13.54 26.48 -9.49
C PRO A 352 -13.63 24.97 -9.78
N PHE A 353 -12.50 24.33 -10.10
CA PHE A 353 -12.42 22.90 -10.38
C PHE A 353 -11.80 22.11 -9.23
N ASP A 354 -11.65 22.72 -8.05
CA ASP A 354 -11.26 22.02 -6.83
C ASP A 354 -12.14 20.77 -6.62
N ASN A 355 -11.48 19.60 -6.50
CA ASN A 355 -12.10 18.30 -6.29
C ASN A 355 -11.64 17.63 -4.98
N THR A 356 -11.11 18.38 -4.01
CA THR A 356 -10.60 17.85 -2.73
C THR A 356 -11.67 17.05 -1.99
N HIS A 357 -12.82 17.66 -1.71
CA HIS A 357 -13.88 17.02 -0.94
C HIS A 357 -15.04 16.54 -1.84
N PRO A 358 -15.57 15.32 -1.59
CA PRO A 358 -15.16 14.35 -0.56
C PRO A 358 -14.01 13.42 -0.99
N TYR A 359 -13.52 13.57 -2.23
CA TYR A 359 -12.77 12.55 -2.95
C TYR A 359 -11.40 12.20 -2.35
N GLU A 360 -10.74 13.10 -1.63
CA GLU A 360 -9.46 12.82 -0.96
C GLU A 360 -9.54 11.72 0.10
N TYR A 361 -10.74 11.49 0.66
CA TYR A 361 -10.95 10.48 1.71
C TYR A 361 -11.39 9.13 1.14
N ASP A 362 -11.76 9.04 -0.14
CA ASP A 362 -12.06 7.76 -0.78
C ASP A 362 -10.77 7.10 -1.26
N SER A 363 -10.20 6.25 -0.40
CA SER A 363 -9.01 5.45 -0.72
C SER A 363 -9.32 4.03 -1.21
N LEU A 364 -10.61 3.67 -1.26
CA LEU A 364 -11.08 2.38 -1.76
C LEU A 364 -11.27 2.42 -3.27
N CYS A 365 -11.69 3.57 -3.80
CA CYS A 365 -11.79 3.80 -5.24
C CYS A 365 -12.66 2.76 -5.98
N TYR A 366 -13.70 2.21 -5.33
CA TYR A 366 -14.54 1.17 -5.95
C TYR A 366 -15.21 1.66 -7.24
N ASP A 367 -15.70 2.90 -7.22
CA ASP A 367 -16.35 3.56 -8.35
C ASP A 367 -15.46 4.70 -8.89
N MET A 368 -14.15 4.43 -9.04
CA MET A 368 -13.22 5.41 -9.59
C MET A 368 -13.61 5.79 -11.02
N GLU A 369 -13.82 7.09 -11.25
CA GLU A 369 -14.19 7.66 -12.53
C GLU A 369 -13.18 8.72 -12.97
N PHE A 370 -12.97 8.80 -14.29
CA PHE A 370 -12.30 9.91 -14.94
C PHE A 370 -13.33 10.80 -15.59
N TYR A 371 -13.35 12.08 -15.21
CA TYR A 371 -14.25 13.07 -15.79
C TYR A 371 -13.48 14.26 -16.35
N LYS A 372 -14.00 14.82 -17.45
CA LYS A 372 -13.38 15.97 -18.13
C LYS A 372 -13.99 17.27 -17.61
N THR A 373 -13.12 18.21 -17.27
CA THR A 373 -13.45 19.61 -16.97
C THR A 373 -12.79 20.55 -17.97
N ALA A 374 -13.00 21.87 -17.83
CA ALA A 374 -12.28 22.84 -18.66
C ALA A 374 -10.79 22.95 -18.31
N ALA A 375 -10.37 22.51 -17.10
CA ALA A 375 -8.98 22.54 -16.68
C ALA A 375 -8.20 21.26 -17.00
N GLY A 376 -8.89 20.15 -17.27
CA GLY A 376 -8.21 18.87 -17.52
C GLY A 376 -9.11 17.66 -17.30
N TRP A 377 -8.50 16.48 -17.27
CA TRP A 377 -9.13 15.29 -16.74
C TRP A 377 -8.90 15.23 -15.23
N MET A 378 -9.89 14.76 -14.48
CA MET A 378 -9.83 14.65 -13.03
C MET A 378 -10.41 13.32 -12.58
N THR A 379 -10.04 12.90 -11.38
CA THR A 379 -10.56 11.69 -10.72
C THR A 379 -11.42 12.05 -9.50
N ASN A 380 -12.16 11.06 -9.01
CA ASN A 380 -13.10 11.19 -7.88
C ASN A 380 -12.68 10.38 -6.64
N CYS A 381 -11.43 9.91 -6.55
CA CYS A 381 -10.95 9.15 -5.41
C CYS A 381 -9.41 9.23 -5.31
N TYR A 382 -8.84 8.85 -4.17
CA TYR A 382 -7.40 8.82 -3.90
C TYR A 382 -6.77 7.45 -4.25
N PRO A 383 -6.10 7.28 -5.41
CA PRO A 383 -5.88 5.96 -6.01
C PRO A 383 -4.64 5.19 -5.52
N GLU A 384 -3.99 5.58 -4.42
CA GLU A 384 -2.76 4.91 -3.97
C GLU A 384 -2.92 3.38 -3.85
N ASN A 385 -4.05 2.91 -3.30
CA ASN A 385 -4.29 1.48 -3.09
C ASN A 385 -4.65 0.73 -4.38
N VAL A 386 -5.12 1.43 -5.42
CA VAL A 386 -5.45 0.83 -6.72
C VAL A 386 -4.21 0.19 -7.34
N PHE A 387 -3.04 0.81 -7.17
CA PHE A 387 -1.75 0.30 -7.66
C PHE A 387 -1.24 -0.96 -6.94
N LEU A 388 -1.89 -1.41 -5.86
CA LEU A 388 -1.56 -2.64 -5.15
C LEU A 388 -2.43 -3.83 -5.57
N ALA A 389 -3.48 -3.60 -6.35
CA ALA A 389 -4.47 -4.62 -6.66
C ALA A 389 -4.19 -5.26 -8.03
N ASP A 390 -4.47 -6.55 -8.17
CA ASP A 390 -4.51 -7.24 -9.47
C ASP A 390 -5.96 -7.22 -10.00
N THR A 391 -6.36 -6.07 -10.56
CA THR A 391 -7.73 -5.84 -11.00
C THR A 391 -7.79 -5.36 -12.44
N GLU A 392 -8.88 -5.72 -13.12
CA GLU A 392 -9.23 -5.15 -14.42
C GLU A 392 -9.34 -3.61 -14.33
N GLN A 393 -9.77 -3.09 -13.18
CA GLN A 393 -9.82 -1.65 -12.92
C GLN A 393 -8.44 -0.99 -13.05
N LEU A 394 -7.39 -1.51 -12.40
CA LEU A 394 -6.04 -0.95 -12.53
C LEU A 394 -5.55 -0.99 -13.98
N PHE A 395 -5.76 -2.10 -14.68
CA PHE A 395 -5.38 -2.21 -16.10
C PHE A 395 -6.09 -1.14 -16.94
N ASN A 396 -7.40 -0.99 -16.78
CA ASN A 396 -8.20 -0.01 -17.52
C ASN A 396 -7.78 1.43 -17.20
N ILE A 397 -7.41 1.73 -15.95
CA ILE A 397 -6.89 3.04 -15.55
C ILE A 397 -5.56 3.32 -16.24
N LEU A 398 -4.63 2.37 -16.23
CA LEU A 398 -3.32 2.54 -16.86
C LEU A 398 -3.43 2.66 -18.39
N GLN A 399 -4.34 1.90 -19.00
CA GLN A 399 -4.66 2.02 -20.41
C GLN A 399 -5.26 3.40 -20.74
N LEU A 400 -6.22 3.87 -19.94
CA LEU A 400 -6.81 5.19 -20.12
C LEU A 400 -5.77 6.31 -19.96
N LEU A 401 -4.89 6.22 -18.97
CA LEU A 401 -3.79 7.19 -18.79
C LEU A 401 -2.84 7.22 -19.98
N LYS A 402 -2.63 6.09 -20.65
CA LYS A 402 -1.84 6.01 -21.89
C LYS A 402 -2.57 6.64 -23.08
N ASP A 403 -3.89 6.47 -23.17
CA ASP A 403 -4.70 6.88 -24.33
C ASP A 403 -5.13 8.36 -24.31
N LEU A 404 -5.34 8.94 -23.12
CA LEU A 404 -5.64 10.38 -22.92
C LEU A 404 -4.44 11.27 -23.21
#